data_AF-A0A9W7FR54-F1
#
_entry.id   AF-A0A9W7FR54-F1
#
_cell.length_a   1.000
_cell.length_b   1.000
_cell.length_c   1.000
_cell.angle_alpha   90.00
_cell.angle_beta   90.00
_cell.angle_gamma   90.00
#
_symmetry.space_group_name_H-M   'P 1'
#
loop_
_entity.id
_entity.type
_entity.pdbx_description
1 polymer ?
#
loop_
_entity_poly.entity_id
_entity_poly.type
_entity_poly.pdbx_seq_one_letter_code
_entity_poly.pdbx_strand_id
1 'polypeptide(L)'
;MKEILRRLRSLEKEHCDGDTVDDLKRDLSVMQRVIEAKSEEVTKLNMEKEHQQAVKERKAEMERQLEARKQQLEERECKICYGDYNVGEGVECKSKHFVCDGCMERHLITESQKAEYQLELNSDADDIAPHVSAAAFGSFLCARESVKAAALTKTVREEAKLEYEKQMERELECLKELSVEQLKIEQYLRAVRDIMLTLYCPRCSKAFLDFEGCFSLKCSQQTCGCSFCAVYLKDCGGDAHAHVKEFCRGLQGMTGEYHGLFELFQRVQKTRRLKAVTAYLERLEMEVKGGD
;
A
#
# COMPACT_ATOMS: atom_id res chain seq x y z
N MET A 1 59.04 27.32 -38.19
CA MET A 1 59.73 28.40 -38.93
C MET A 1 60.27 29.52 -38.02
N LYS A 2 59.41 30.28 -37.31
CA LYS A 2 59.85 31.42 -36.47
C LYS A 2 60.89 31.04 -35.41
N GLU A 3 60.76 29.85 -34.81
CA GLU A 3 61.72 29.34 -33.82
C GLU A 3 63.07 28.94 -34.44
N ILE A 4 63.04 28.35 -35.64
CA ILE A 4 64.24 27.95 -36.39
C ILE A 4 65.03 29.18 -36.84
N LEU A 5 64.33 30.20 -37.37
CA LEU A 5 64.94 31.50 -37.73
C LEU A 5 65.46 32.28 -36.53
N ARG A 6 64.95 32.02 -35.32
CA ARG A 6 65.47 32.60 -34.08
C ARG A 6 66.77 31.90 -33.68
N ARG A 7 66.81 30.56 -33.75
CA ARG A 7 68.01 29.75 -33.47
C ARG A 7 69.15 30.02 -34.45
N LEU A 8 68.88 30.18 -35.75
CA LEU A 8 69.91 30.50 -36.75
C LEU A 8 70.58 31.86 -36.49
N ARG A 9 69.79 32.88 -36.08
CA ARG A 9 70.34 34.19 -35.69
C ARG A 9 71.15 34.16 -34.40
N SER A 10 70.88 33.20 -33.51
CA SER A 10 71.71 32.94 -32.34
C SER A 10 73.02 32.26 -32.73
N LEU A 11 72.98 31.30 -33.66
CA LEU A 11 74.17 30.61 -34.18
C LEU A 11 75.07 31.52 -35.01
N GLU A 12 74.53 32.50 -35.75
CA GLU A 12 75.36 33.53 -36.43
C GLU A 12 76.16 34.43 -35.48
N LYS A 13 75.76 34.53 -34.21
CA LYS A 13 76.46 35.33 -33.18
C LYS A 13 77.57 34.56 -32.47
N GLU A 14 77.50 33.24 -32.46
CA GLU A 14 78.53 32.37 -31.91
C GLU A 14 79.49 32.04 -33.07
N HIS A 15 80.76 32.41 -32.98
CA HIS A 15 81.76 32.32 -34.06
C HIS A 15 81.87 30.90 -34.67
N CYS A 16 81.07 30.61 -35.69
CA CYS A 16 81.12 29.39 -36.50
C CYS A 16 81.59 29.75 -37.93
N ASP A 17 82.37 28.85 -38.53
CA ASP A 17 82.91 28.98 -39.89
C ASP A 17 81.82 29.36 -40.90
N GLY A 18 82.02 30.46 -41.63
CA GLY A 18 81.02 31.10 -42.49
C GLY A 18 80.41 30.19 -43.57
N ASP A 19 81.14 29.18 -44.02
CA ASP A 19 80.67 28.21 -45.02
C ASP A 19 79.49 27.38 -44.51
N THR A 20 79.45 27.05 -43.21
CA THR A 20 78.36 26.26 -42.61
C THR A 20 77.04 27.04 -42.52
N VAL A 21 77.11 28.36 -42.37
CA VAL A 21 75.93 29.24 -42.27
C VAL A 21 75.28 29.42 -43.65
N ASP A 22 76.07 29.52 -44.71
CA ASP A 22 75.56 29.71 -46.08
C ASP A 22 74.95 28.43 -46.67
N ASP A 23 75.47 27.25 -46.31
CA ASP A 23 74.84 25.97 -46.62
C ASP A 23 73.47 25.83 -45.90
N LEU A 24 73.39 26.20 -44.62
CA LEU A 24 72.12 26.21 -43.88
C LEU A 24 71.09 27.20 -44.47
N LYS A 25 71.53 28.36 -44.97
CA LYS A 25 70.66 29.32 -45.67
C LYS A 25 70.13 28.76 -46.99
N ARG A 26 70.98 28.07 -47.75
CA ARG A 26 70.56 27.37 -48.98
C ARG A 26 69.55 26.27 -48.68
N ASP A 27 69.80 25.44 -47.69
CA ASP A 27 68.88 24.39 -47.26
C ASP A 27 67.55 24.95 -46.76
N LEU A 28 67.57 26.07 -46.03
CA LEU A 28 66.36 26.74 -45.57
C LEU A 28 65.55 27.34 -46.73
N SER A 29 66.20 27.91 -47.74
CA SER A 29 65.55 28.38 -48.97
C SER A 29 64.92 27.23 -49.77
N VAL A 30 65.59 26.07 -49.84
CA VAL A 30 65.04 24.86 -50.48
C VAL A 30 63.84 24.34 -49.69
N MET A 31 63.96 24.22 -48.36
CA MET A 31 62.85 23.81 -47.50
C MET A 31 61.66 24.76 -47.59
N GLN A 32 61.90 26.07 -47.67
CA GLN A 32 60.82 27.05 -47.79
C GLN A 32 60.06 26.88 -49.12
N ARG A 33 60.76 26.70 -50.24
CA ARG A 33 60.13 26.41 -51.54
C ARG A 33 59.34 25.10 -51.54
N VAL A 34 59.85 24.06 -50.87
CA VAL A 34 59.12 22.79 -50.71
C VAL A 34 57.86 22.98 -49.86
N ILE A 35 57.94 23.76 -48.78
CA ILE A 35 56.78 24.06 -47.92
C ILE A 35 55.72 24.87 -48.70
N GLU A 36 56.13 25.88 -49.46
CA GLU A 36 55.23 26.69 -50.29
C GLU A 36 54.54 25.82 -51.35
N ALA A 37 55.30 25.02 -52.12
CA ALA A 37 54.74 24.09 -53.11
C ALA A 37 53.79 23.06 -52.48
N LYS A 38 54.15 22.53 -51.29
CA LYS A 38 53.28 21.59 -50.57
C LYS A 38 52.04 22.27 -49.99
N SER A 39 52.14 23.53 -49.57
CA SER A 39 50.98 24.31 -49.12
C SER A 39 50.00 24.56 -50.26
N GLU A 40 50.48 24.84 -51.48
CA GLU A 40 49.64 25.00 -52.67
C GLU A 40 48.99 23.68 -53.11
N GLU A 41 49.72 22.56 -53.01
CA GLU A 41 49.17 21.23 -53.26
C GLU A 41 48.05 20.88 -52.25
N VAL A 42 48.26 21.20 -50.97
CA VAL A 42 47.26 20.99 -49.91
C VAL A 42 46.03 21.88 -50.10
N THR A 43 46.19 23.15 -50.48
CA THR A 43 45.02 24.02 -50.74
C THR A 43 44.21 23.53 -51.93
N LYS A 44 44.86 23.08 -53.01
CA LYS A 44 44.17 22.50 -54.17
C LYS A 44 43.39 21.23 -53.79
N LEU A 45 43.99 20.34 -53.02
CA LEU A 45 43.32 19.12 -52.54
C LEU A 45 42.14 19.43 -51.61
N ASN A 46 42.25 20.47 -50.78
CA ASN A 46 41.15 20.89 -49.92
C ASN A 46 39.98 21.47 -50.73
N MET A 47 40.24 22.33 -51.71
CA MET A 47 39.22 22.87 -52.61
C MET A 47 38.50 21.76 -53.38
N GLU A 48 39.24 20.74 -53.84
CA GLU A 48 38.65 19.59 -54.54
C GLU A 48 37.76 18.75 -53.61
N LYS A 49 38.19 18.52 -52.36
CA LYS A 49 37.37 17.82 -51.35
C LYS A 49 36.09 18.58 -51.02
N GLU A 50 36.17 19.89 -50.83
CA GLU A 50 35.00 20.75 -50.58
C GLU A 50 34.03 20.71 -51.76
N HIS A 51 34.53 20.78 -53.00
CA HIS A 51 33.70 20.67 -54.19
C HIS A 51 33.01 19.29 -54.27
N GLN A 52 33.76 18.20 -54.04
CA GLN A 52 33.20 16.85 -54.04
C GLN A 52 32.14 16.66 -52.96
N GLN A 53 32.34 17.25 -51.78
CA GLN A 53 31.35 17.22 -50.71
C GLN A 53 30.09 17.99 -51.10
N ALA A 54 30.22 19.21 -51.62
CA ALA A 54 29.09 20.01 -52.08
C ALA A 54 28.28 19.31 -53.18
N VAL A 55 28.94 18.62 -54.12
CA VAL A 55 28.27 17.82 -55.16
C VAL A 55 27.50 16.65 -54.56
N LYS A 56 28.08 15.94 -53.58
CA LYS A 56 27.40 14.84 -52.89
C LYS A 56 26.16 15.31 -52.14
N GLU A 57 26.26 16.43 -51.43
CA GLU A 57 25.14 17.02 -50.69
C GLU A 57 24.00 17.44 -51.63
N ARG A 58 24.32 18.14 -52.74
CA ARG A 58 23.33 18.50 -53.77
C ARG A 58 22.67 17.29 -54.41
N LYS A 59 23.43 16.23 -54.71
CA LYS A 59 22.87 14.99 -55.27
C LYS A 59 21.91 14.34 -54.29
N ALA A 60 22.27 14.24 -53.01
CA ALA A 60 21.40 13.68 -51.98
C ALA A 60 20.13 14.51 -51.77
N GLU A 61 20.22 15.84 -51.83
CA GLU A 61 19.05 16.72 -51.75
C GLU A 61 18.09 16.51 -52.95
N MET A 62 18.63 16.46 -54.16
CA MET A 62 17.85 16.22 -55.37
C MET A 62 17.17 14.84 -55.37
N GLU A 63 17.85 13.79 -54.88
CA GLU A 63 17.25 12.46 -54.72
C GLU A 63 16.09 12.48 -53.71
N ARG A 64 16.22 13.19 -52.58
CA ARG A 64 15.11 13.36 -51.62
C ARG A 64 13.91 14.09 -52.24
N GLN A 65 14.16 15.15 -53.02
CA GLN A 65 13.09 15.89 -53.70
C GLN A 65 12.35 15.02 -54.73
N LEU A 66 13.09 14.18 -55.46
CA LEU A 66 12.51 13.29 -56.46
C LEU A 66 11.65 12.19 -55.82
N GLU A 67 12.08 11.63 -54.69
CA GLU A 67 11.30 10.64 -53.95
C GLU A 67 10.04 11.24 -53.31
N ALA A 68 10.15 12.42 -52.71
CA ALA A 68 8.98 13.15 -52.21
C ALA A 68 7.96 13.43 -53.32
N ARG A 69 8.44 13.79 -54.52
CA ARG A 69 7.57 14.03 -55.67
C ARG A 69 6.91 12.76 -56.21
N LYS A 70 7.58 11.60 -56.13
CA LYS A 70 6.96 10.30 -56.47
C LYS A 70 5.85 9.94 -55.49
N GLN A 71 6.06 10.15 -54.21
CA GLN A 71 5.05 9.90 -53.18
C GLN A 71 3.83 10.81 -53.34
N GLN A 72 4.03 12.05 -53.78
CA GLN A 72 2.97 12.98 -54.19
C GLN A 72 2.26 12.62 -55.51
N LEU A 73 2.66 11.54 -56.18
CA LEU A 73 2.01 11.04 -57.39
C LEU A 73 1.40 9.65 -57.17
N GLU A 74 1.65 9.03 -56.02
CA GLU A 74 1.00 7.79 -55.64
C GLU A 74 -0.37 8.10 -55.03
N GLU A 75 -1.40 7.76 -55.78
CA GLU A 75 -2.78 7.87 -55.33
C GLU A 75 -3.22 6.56 -54.64
N ARG A 76 -4.08 6.71 -53.63
CA ARG A 76 -4.76 5.64 -52.92
C ARG A 76 -6.23 6.01 -52.74
N GLU A 77 -7.09 5.01 -52.88
CA GLU A 77 -8.52 5.15 -52.62
C GLU A 77 -8.81 5.04 -51.11
N CYS A 78 -9.44 6.06 -50.54
CA CYS A 78 -9.89 6.05 -49.15
C CYS A 78 -11.02 5.03 -48.95
N LYS A 79 -10.87 4.12 -47.98
CA LYS A 79 -11.88 3.07 -47.72
C LYS A 79 -13.16 3.55 -47.04
N ILE A 80 -13.28 4.83 -46.71
CA ILE A 80 -14.46 5.41 -46.05
C ILE A 80 -15.28 6.26 -47.03
N CYS A 81 -14.64 7.22 -47.72
CA CYS A 81 -15.33 8.09 -48.69
C CYS A 81 -15.19 7.64 -50.15
N TYR A 82 -14.35 6.64 -50.44
CA TYR A 82 -14.04 6.15 -51.80
C TYR A 82 -13.45 7.21 -52.74
N GLY A 83 -12.85 8.27 -52.20
CA GLY A 83 -12.10 9.26 -52.98
C GLY A 83 -10.64 8.85 -53.17
N ASP A 84 -10.03 9.29 -54.27
CA ASP A 84 -8.60 9.14 -54.53
C ASP A 84 -7.82 10.30 -53.91
N TYR A 85 -6.79 9.98 -53.13
CA TYR A 85 -5.94 10.96 -52.44
C TYR A 85 -4.48 10.56 -52.57
N ASN A 86 -3.58 11.52 -52.39
CA ASN A 86 -2.16 11.19 -52.30
C ASN A 86 -1.90 10.36 -51.05
N VAL A 87 -0.91 9.45 -51.10
CA VAL A 87 -0.47 8.68 -49.93
C VAL A 87 -0.10 9.58 -48.75
N GLY A 88 0.36 10.82 -49.01
CA GLY A 88 0.67 11.80 -47.96
C GLY A 88 -0.54 12.52 -47.33
N GLU A 89 -1.74 12.38 -47.89
CA GLU A 89 -3.00 13.01 -47.42
C GLU A 89 -3.89 12.02 -46.66
N GLY A 90 -3.28 10.99 -46.08
CA GLY A 90 -3.96 9.99 -45.27
C GLY A 90 -3.01 9.04 -44.59
N VAL A 91 -3.57 8.15 -43.79
CA VAL A 91 -2.83 7.11 -43.08
C VAL A 91 -3.09 5.75 -43.71
N GLU A 92 -2.05 4.93 -43.78
CA GLU A 92 -2.13 3.54 -44.25
C GLU A 92 -1.75 2.58 -43.12
N CYS A 93 -2.63 1.65 -42.79
CA CYS A 93 -2.33 0.64 -41.78
C CYS A 93 -1.46 -0.50 -42.34
N LYS A 94 -0.91 -1.35 -41.47
CA LYS A 94 -0.08 -2.52 -41.87
C LYS A 94 -0.76 -3.49 -42.86
N SER A 95 -2.09 -3.49 -42.89
CA SER A 95 -2.90 -4.30 -43.82
C SER A 95 -3.25 -3.58 -45.13
N LYS A 96 -2.61 -2.44 -45.42
CA LYS A 96 -2.83 -1.60 -46.60
C LYS A 96 -4.23 -1.01 -46.72
N HIS A 97 -4.88 -0.72 -45.59
CA HIS A 97 -6.10 0.09 -45.59
C HIS A 97 -5.72 1.56 -45.50
N PHE A 98 -6.10 2.34 -46.52
CA PHE A 98 -5.84 3.78 -46.58
C PHE A 98 -7.10 4.57 -46.16
N VAL A 99 -6.89 5.59 -45.32
CA VAL A 99 -7.93 6.52 -44.86
C VAL A 99 -7.42 7.93 -45.02
N CYS A 100 -8.13 8.78 -45.77
CA CYS A 100 -7.76 10.18 -45.94
C CYS A 100 -7.89 10.98 -44.64
N ASP A 101 -7.14 12.07 -44.53
CA ASP A 101 -7.07 12.94 -43.35
C ASP A 101 -8.46 13.35 -42.84
N GLY A 102 -9.36 13.77 -43.75
CA GLY A 102 -10.71 14.21 -43.38
C GLY A 102 -11.59 13.08 -42.82
N CYS A 103 -11.43 11.85 -43.30
CA CYS A 103 -12.16 10.71 -42.75
C CYS A 103 -11.55 10.25 -41.42
N MET A 104 -10.22 10.31 -41.27
CA MET A 104 -9.54 10.00 -40.01
C MET A 104 -9.87 11.03 -38.92
N GLU A 105 -9.87 12.31 -39.25
CA GLU A 105 -10.24 13.37 -38.32
C GLU A 105 -11.67 13.20 -37.79
N ARG A 106 -12.63 12.92 -38.68
CA ARG A 106 -14.03 12.68 -38.29
C ARG A 106 -14.15 11.42 -37.42
N HIS A 107 -13.36 10.39 -37.71
CA HIS A 107 -13.29 9.19 -36.88
C HIS A 107 -12.80 9.53 -35.46
N LEU A 108 -11.67 10.23 -35.31
CA LEU A 108 -11.15 10.62 -34.00
C LEU A 108 -12.14 11.48 -33.20
N ILE A 109 -12.79 12.44 -33.84
CA ILE A 109 -13.81 13.28 -33.19
C ILE A 109 -14.95 12.39 -32.67
N THR A 110 -15.45 11.47 -33.52
CA THR A 110 -16.53 10.57 -33.13
C THR A 110 -16.13 9.65 -31.98
N GLU A 111 -14.93 9.06 -32.04
CA GLU A 111 -14.41 8.21 -30.97
C GLU A 111 -14.18 8.99 -29.67
N SER A 112 -13.73 10.25 -29.74
CA SER A 112 -13.53 11.10 -28.55
C SER A 112 -14.84 11.46 -27.83
N GLN A 113 -15.96 11.41 -28.56
CA GLN A 113 -17.29 11.68 -28.01
C GLN A 113 -18.00 10.44 -27.47
N LYS A 114 -17.47 9.23 -27.73
CA LYS A 114 -18.04 8.01 -27.16
C LYS A 114 -17.79 8.00 -25.66
N ALA A 115 -18.89 8.01 -24.89
CA ALA A 115 -18.86 8.21 -23.45
C ALA A 115 -18.27 7.03 -22.65
N GLU A 116 -18.00 5.87 -23.25
CA GLU A 116 -17.66 4.66 -22.50
C GLU A 116 -16.61 3.76 -23.18
N TYR A 117 -15.52 3.57 -22.44
CA TYR A 117 -14.79 2.31 -22.21
C TYR A 117 -14.23 1.49 -23.39
N GLN A 118 -14.24 1.97 -24.63
CA GLN A 118 -13.74 1.19 -25.78
C GLN A 118 -12.76 1.93 -26.69
N LEU A 119 -11.97 2.85 -26.13
CA LEU A 119 -10.80 3.40 -26.85
C LEU A 119 -9.65 2.37 -26.83
N GLU A 120 -9.82 1.26 -27.53
CA GLU A 120 -8.75 0.29 -27.81
C GLU A 120 -7.99 0.70 -29.07
N LEU A 121 -7.33 1.86 -29.04
CA LEU A 121 -6.44 2.27 -30.12
C LEU A 121 -5.02 1.88 -29.77
N ASN A 122 -4.62 0.71 -30.28
CA ASN A 122 -3.25 0.18 -30.30
C ASN A 122 -2.36 0.84 -31.36
N SER A 123 -2.81 1.93 -31.99
CA SER A 123 -2.02 2.68 -32.96
C SER A 123 -1.12 3.69 -32.24
N ASP A 124 0.16 3.69 -32.59
CA ASP A 124 1.13 4.67 -32.13
C ASP A 124 0.63 6.08 -32.49
N ALA A 125 0.35 6.90 -31.47
CA ALA A 125 -0.28 8.22 -31.64
C ALA A 125 0.54 9.17 -32.52
N ASP A 126 1.83 8.86 -32.68
CA ASP A 126 2.80 9.61 -33.47
C ASP A 126 2.52 9.54 -34.97
N ASP A 127 1.93 8.44 -35.46
CA ASP A 127 1.60 8.27 -36.89
C ASP A 127 0.32 9.02 -37.30
N ILE A 128 -0.53 9.38 -36.32
CA ILE A 128 -1.82 10.01 -36.57
C ILE A 128 -1.72 11.54 -36.47
N ALA A 129 -0.85 12.05 -35.59
CA ALA A 129 -0.71 13.48 -35.31
C ALA A 129 -0.52 14.38 -36.56
N PRO A 130 0.22 13.98 -37.61
CA PRO A 130 0.38 14.81 -38.82
C PRO A 130 -0.89 14.92 -39.68
N HIS A 131 -1.83 13.97 -39.54
CA HIS A 131 -2.95 13.73 -40.46
C HIS A 131 -4.29 14.25 -39.94
N VAL A 132 -4.30 14.92 -38.80
CA VAL A 132 -5.51 15.45 -38.16
C VAL A 132 -5.26 16.84 -37.59
N SER A 133 -6.31 17.63 -37.41
CA SER A 133 -6.16 18.93 -36.76
C SER A 133 -5.72 18.77 -35.30
N ALA A 134 -4.96 19.75 -34.81
CA ALA A 134 -4.54 19.80 -33.41
C ALA A 134 -5.73 19.77 -32.43
N ALA A 135 -6.89 20.33 -32.84
CA ALA A 135 -8.10 20.32 -32.04
C ALA A 135 -8.73 18.92 -31.92
N ALA A 136 -8.81 18.19 -33.03
CA ALA A 136 -9.30 16.81 -33.05
C ALA A 136 -8.37 15.87 -32.28
N PHE A 137 -7.06 16.01 -32.47
CA PHE A 137 -6.05 15.24 -31.76
C PHE A 137 -6.05 15.50 -30.25
N GLY A 138 -6.14 16.77 -29.84
CA GLY A 138 -6.24 17.15 -28.43
C GLY A 138 -7.48 16.58 -27.75
N SER A 139 -8.63 16.63 -28.43
CA SER A 139 -9.88 16.04 -27.93
C SER A 139 -9.77 14.53 -27.74
N PHE A 140 -9.15 13.84 -28.69
CA PHE A 140 -8.87 12.41 -28.60
C PHE A 140 -7.95 12.06 -27.41
N LEU A 141 -6.85 12.80 -27.22
CA LEU A 141 -5.92 12.56 -26.11
C LEU A 141 -6.60 12.77 -24.75
N CYS A 142 -7.38 13.84 -24.59
CA CYS A 142 -8.13 14.09 -23.36
C CYS A 142 -9.14 12.98 -23.07
N ALA A 143 -9.88 12.51 -24.09
CA ALA A 143 -10.81 11.39 -23.93
C ALA A 143 -10.09 10.11 -23.50
N ARG A 144 -8.95 9.80 -24.13
CA ARG A 144 -8.12 8.63 -23.80
C ARG A 144 -7.58 8.68 -22.37
N GLU A 145 -7.09 9.84 -21.92
CA GLU A 145 -6.63 10.05 -20.55
C GLU A 145 -7.77 9.92 -19.53
N SER A 146 -8.95 10.46 -19.85
CA SER A 146 -10.14 10.34 -19.00
C SER A 146 -10.55 8.88 -18.79
N VAL A 147 -10.56 8.07 -19.85
CA VAL A 147 -10.87 6.63 -19.76
C VAL A 147 -9.85 5.90 -18.89
N LYS A 148 -8.54 6.18 -19.06
CA LYS A 148 -7.48 5.60 -18.21
C LYS A 148 -7.65 6.01 -16.74
N ALA A 149 -7.92 7.29 -16.49
CA ALA A 149 -8.14 7.80 -15.14
C ALA A 149 -9.38 7.18 -14.48
N ALA A 150 -10.47 6.98 -15.23
CA ALA A 150 -11.68 6.32 -14.74
C ALA A 150 -11.43 4.85 -14.42
N ALA A 151 -10.71 4.13 -15.28
CA ALA A 151 -10.33 2.73 -15.04
C ALA A 151 -9.46 2.60 -13.78
N LEU A 152 -8.45 3.45 -13.61
CA LEU A 152 -7.60 3.47 -12.40
C LEU A 152 -8.41 3.85 -11.15
N THR A 153 -9.31 4.82 -11.24
CA THR A 153 -10.17 5.23 -10.12
C THR A 153 -11.07 4.07 -9.67
N LYS A 154 -11.56 3.27 -10.62
CA LYS A 154 -12.35 2.08 -10.33
C LYS A 154 -11.53 1.03 -9.58
N THR A 155 -10.32 0.69 -10.05
CA THR A 155 -9.47 -0.30 -9.37
C THR A 155 -9.08 0.15 -7.98
N VAL A 156 -8.69 1.42 -7.81
CA VAL A 156 -8.37 1.99 -6.49
C VAL A 156 -9.56 1.93 -5.53
N ARG A 157 -10.79 2.17 -6.02
CA ARG A 157 -12.00 2.04 -5.19
C ARG A 157 -12.28 0.60 -4.76
N GLU A 158 -12.08 -0.36 -5.65
CA GLU A 158 -12.29 -1.79 -5.35
C GLU A 158 -11.27 -2.30 -4.32
N GLU A 159 -10.00 -1.91 -4.47
CA GLU A 159 -8.94 -2.22 -3.50
C GLU A 159 -9.21 -1.60 -2.14
N ALA A 160 -9.56 -0.31 -2.09
CA ALA A 160 -9.91 0.38 -0.84
C ALA A 160 -11.11 -0.29 -0.13
N LYS A 161 -12.10 -0.78 -0.89
CA LYS A 161 -13.25 -1.51 -0.34
C LYS A 161 -12.82 -2.83 0.28
N LEU A 162 -11.96 -3.60 -0.40
CA LEU A 162 -11.45 -4.88 0.10
C LEU A 162 -10.60 -4.69 1.38
N GLU A 163 -9.77 -3.65 1.42
CA GLU A 163 -8.98 -3.32 2.61
C GLU A 163 -9.86 -2.96 3.80
N TYR A 164 -10.91 -2.16 3.56
CA TYR A 164 -11.89 -1.80 4.59
C TYR A 164 -12.64 -3.01 5.13
N GLU A 165 -13.10 -3.92 4.27
CA GLU A 165 -13.77 -5.16 4.68
C GLU A 165 -12.85 -6.03 5.56
N LYS A 166 -11.58 -6.18 5.18
CA LYS A 166 -10.58 -6.90 5.99
C LYS A 166 -10.31 -6.24 7.34
N GLN A 167 -10.29 -4.91 7.39
CA GLN A 167 -10.13 -4.18 8.65
C GLN A 167 -11.34 -4.40 9.57
N MET A 168 -12.55 -4.26 9.04
CA MET A 168 -13.78 -4.47 9.79
C MET A 168 -13.87 -5.88 10.37
N GLU A 169 -13.48 -6.90 9.59
CA GLU A 169 -13.47 -8.29 10.06
C GLU A 169 -12.51 -8.49 11.25
N ARG A 170 -11.31 -7.90 11.20
CA ARG A 170 -10.35 -7.92 12.31
C ARG A 170 -10.89 -7.23 13.57
N GLU A 171 -11.53 -6.08 13.39
CA GLU A 171 -12.12 -5.33 14.50
C GLU A 171 -13.25 -6.13 15.17
N LEU A 172 -14.13 -6.77 14.38
CA LEU A 172 -15.17 -7.64 14.90
C LEU A 172 -14.62 -8.84 15.65
N GLU A 173 -13.54 -9.45 15.17
CA GLU A 173 -12.92 -10.58 15.85
C GLU A 173 -12.31 -10.16 17.20
N CYS A 174 -11.59 -9.03 17.23
CA CYS A 174 -11.06 -8.47 18.47
C CYS A 174 -12.18 -8.15 19.48
N LEU A 175 -13.32 -7.61 19.02
CA LEU A 175 -14.48 -7.37 19.88
C LEU A 175 -15.10 -8.66 20.42
N LYS A 176 -15.15 -9.74 19.63
CA LYS A 176 -15.63 -11.05 20.11
C LYS A 176 -14.71 -11.60 21.19
N GLU A 177 -13.40 -11.55 21.00
CA GLU A 177 -12.43 -12.01 22.01
C GLU A 177 -12.60 -11.26 23.34
N LEU A 178 -12.69 -9.92 23.28
CA LEU A 178 -12.98 -9.08 24.45
C LEU A 178 -14.31 -9.48 25.12
N SER A 179 -15.34 -9.80 24.33
CA SER A 179 -16.63 -10.24 24.87
C SER A 179 -16.53 -11.58 25.62
N VAL A 180 -15.69 -12.52 25.14
CA VAL A 180 -15.47 -13.81 25.81
C VAL A 180 -14.77 -13.62 27.15
N GLU A 181 -13.76 -12.74 27.21
CA GLU A 181 -13.09 -12.41 28.48
C GLU A 181 -14.03 -11.73 29.47
N GLN A 182 -14.84 -10.77 29.00
CA GLN A 182 -15.85 -10.10 29.83
C GLN A 182 -16.86 -11.10 30.41
N LEU A 183 -17.33 -12.06 29.61
CA LEU A 183 -18.22 -13.12 30.09
C LEU A 183 -17.56 -13.97 31.18
N LYS A 184 -16.27 -14.30 31.06
CA LYS A 184 -15.53 -15.02 32.12
C LYS A 184 -15.45 -14.19 33.40
N ILE A 185 -15.15 -12.91 33.30
CA ILE A 185 -15.12 -11.99 34.45
C ILE A 185 -16.49 -11.94 35.13
N GLU A 186 -17.57 -11.79 34.38
CA GLU A 186 -18.93 -11.78 34.93
C GLU A 186 -19.29 -13.10 35.63
N GLN A 187 -18.86 -14.23 35.07
CA GLN A 187 -19.03 -15.55 35.70
C GLN A 187 -18.28 -15.63 37.04
N TYR A 188 -17.03 -15.17 37.09
CA TYR A 188 -16.24 -15.12 38.33
C TYR A 188 -16.87 -14.19 39.38
N LEU A 189 -17.33 -13.01 38.96
CA LEU A 189 -18.01 -12.06 39.83
C LEU A 189 -19.31 -12.64 40.39
N ARG A 190 -20.08 -13.37 39.58
CA ARG A 190 -21.30 -14.04 40.01
C ARG A 190 -21.01 -15.13 41.05
N ALA A 191 -19.98 -15.95 40.83
CA ALA A 191 -19.58 -16.98 41.79
C ALA A 191 -19.20 -16.37 43.15
N VAL A 192 -18.40 -15.30 43.16
CA VAL A 192 -18.01 -14.63 44.41
C VAL A 192 -19.22 -13.98 45.10
N ARG A 193 -20.00 -13.18 44.36
CA ARG A 193 -21.12 -12.40 44.91
C ARG A 193 -22.25 -13.30 45.42
N ASP A 194 -22.73 -14.20 44.57
CA ASP A 194 -24.01 -14.87 44.79
C ASP A 194 -23.84 -16.20 45.54
N ILE A 195 -22.69 -16.87 45.35
CA ILE A 195 -22.45 -18.21 45.93
C ILE A 195 -21.60 -18.13 47.21
N MET A 196 -20.68 -17.16 47.33
CA MET A 196 -19.74 -17.14 48.47
C MET A 196 -20.13 -16.10 49.51
N LEU A 197 -20.36 -14.86 49.08
CA LEU A 197 -20.59 -13.73 49.99
C LEU A 197 -22.04 -13.65 50.46
N THR A 198 -22.99 -14.13 49.65
CA THR A 198 -24.41 -14.15 50.00
C THR A 198 -24.71 -15.34 50.92
N LEU A 199 -25.55 -15.12 51.93
CA LEU A 199 -26.06 -16.18 52.80
C LEU A 199 -27.30 -16.79 52.16
N TYR A 200 -27.36 -18.12 52.06
CA TYR A 200 -28.44 -18.81 51.38
C TYR A 200 -28.86 -20.08 52.10
N CYS A 201 -30.08 -20.50 51.81
CA CYS A 201 -30.62 -21.79 52.20
C CYS A 201 -29.84 -22.93 51.51
N PRO A 202 -29.33 -23.94 52.23
CA PRO A 202 -28.55 -25.02 51.62
C PRO A 202 -29.35 -25.95 50.70
N ARG A 203 -30.68 -25.93 50.79
CA ARG A 203 -31.56 -26.79 49.96
C ARG A 203 -32.00 -26.11 48.66
N CYS A 204 -32.39 -24.83 48.72
CA CYS A 204 -32.97 -24.13 47.57
C CYS A 204 -32.22 -22.87 47.13
N SER A 205 -31.07 -22.58 47.76
CA SER A 205 -30.20 -21.43 47.44
C SER A 205 -30.85 -20.05 47.59
N LYS A 206 -32.04 -19.93 48.19
CA LYS A 206 -32.69 -18.64 48.45
C LYS A 206 -31.88 -17.86 49.50
N ALA A 207 -31.56 -16.61 49.18
CA ALA A 207 -30.84 -15.73 50.07
C ALA A 207 -31.67 -15.37 51.33
N PHE A 208 -30.99 -15.19 52.46
CA PHE A 208 -31.60 -14.66 53.69
C PHE A 208 -30.72 -13.55 54.28
N LEU A 209 -31.37 -12.49 54.78
CA LEU A 209 -30.69 -11.28 55.28
C LEU A 209 -30.86 -11.11 56.79
N ASP A 210 -31.94 -11.66 57.36
CA ASP A 210 -32.33 -11.38 58.73
C ASP A 210 -31.84 -12.47 59.68
N PHE A 211 -30.96 -12.09 60.61
CA PHE A 211 -30.55 -12.93 61.73
C PHE A 211 -31.12 -12.33 63.03
N GLU A 212 -32.13 -12.99 63.59
CA GLU A 212 -32.83 -12.55 64.80
C GLU A 212 -32.23 -13.13 66.10
N GLY A 213 -31.03 -13.71 66.04
CA GLY A 213 -30.36 -14.29 67.21
C GLY A 213 -30.50 -15.80 67.37
N CYS A 214 -31.45 -16.45 66.68
CA CYS A 214 -31.58 -17.91 66.67
C CYS A 214 -30.74 -18.55 65.57
N PHE A 215 -29.89 -19.53 65.92
CA PHE A 215 -29.05 -20.24 64.95
C PHE A 215 -29.77 -21.40 64.23
N SER A 216 -31.03 -21.67 64.57
CA SER A 216 -31.91 -22.61 63.86
C SER A 216 -32.79 -21.82 62.91
N LEU A 217 -32.36 -21.68 61.64
CA LEU A 217 -33.10 -20.90 60.65
C LEU A 217 -34.04 -21.80 59.86
N LYS A 218 -35.22 -21.28 59.52
CA LYS A 218 -36.15 -21.93 58.60
C LYS A 218 -36.23 -21.16 57.30
N CYS A 219 -36.16 -21.85 56.17
CA CYS A 219 -36.25 -21.24 54.87
C CYS A 219 -37.62 -20.58 54.67
N SER A 220 -37.64 -19.29 54.30
CA SER A 220 -38.86 -18.53 54.01
C SER A 220 -39.56 -18.96 52.72
N GLN A 221 -38.93 -19.83 51.91
CA GLN A 221 -39.52 -20.34 50.69
C GLN A 221 -40.58 -21.40 51.01
N GLN A 222 -41.83 -21.12 50.63
CA GLN A 222 -42.99 -21.98 50.89
C GLN A 222 -42.81 -23.41 50.35
N THR A 223 -42.17 -23.56 49.19
CA THR A 223 -41.91 -24.87 48.58
C THR A 223 -40.74 -25.64 49.19
N CYS A 224 -39.88 -24.97 49.96
CA CYS A 224 -38.69 -25.59 50.54
C CYS A 224 -38.91 -25.96 52.01
N GLY A 225 -39.28 -24.97 52.83
CA GLY A 225 -39.60 -25.14 54.25
C GLY A 225 -38.51 -25.76 55.13
N CYS A 226 -37.29 -25.99 54.63
CA CYS A 226 -36.26 -26.68 55.39
C CYS A 226 -35.72 -25.83 56.54
N SER A 227 -35.32 -26.50 57.61
CA SER A 227 -34.61 -25.93 58.74
C SER A 227 -33.12 -26.22 58.58
N PHE A 228 -32.27 -25.22 58.79
CA PHE A 228 -30.83 -25.33 58.65
C PHE A 228 -30.08 -24.54 59.72
N CYS A 229 -28.85 -24.94 59.98
CA CYS A 229 -27.99 -24.26 60.93
C CYS A 229 -27.43 -22.96 60.36
N ALA A 230 -27.62 -21.83 61.03
CA ALA A 230 -27.07 -20.55 60.59
C ALA A 230 -25.55 -20.45 60.72
N VAL A 231 -24.91 -21.32 61.51
CA VAL A 231 -23.45 -21.35 61.69
C VAL A 231 -22.80 -22.10 60.53
N TYR A 232 -23.21 -23.36 60.32
CA TYR A 232 -22.60 -24.27 59.35
C TYR A 232 -23.30 -24.30 57.98
N LEU A 233 -24.47 -23.67 57.84
CA LEU A 233 -25.38 -23.81 56.69
C LEU A 233 -25.69 -25.27 56.33
N LYS A 234 -25.80 -26.14 57.33
CA LYS A 234 -26.17 -27.55 57.12
C LYS A 234 -27.68 -27.69 57.04
N ASP A 235 -28.19 -28.27 55.96
CA ASP A 235 -29.59 -28.70 55.87
C ASP A 235 -29.88 -29.75 56.94
N CYS A 236 -30.84 -29.46 57.83
CA CYS A 236 -31.27 -30.33 58.93
C CYS A 236 -32.71 -30.85 58.72
N GLY A 237 -33.28 -30.64 57.54
CA GLY A 237 -34.62 -31.11 57.21
C GLY A 237 -35.70 -30.31 57.94
N GLY A 238 -36.35 -30.90 58.94
CA GLY A 238 -37.47 -30.29 59.66
C GLY A 238 -37.06 -29.46 60.87
N ASP A 239 -35.95 -29.80 61.53
CA ASP A 239 -35.52 -29.17 62.77
C ASP A 239 -33.99 -29.07 62.85
N ALA A 240 -33.48 -27.83 62.92
CA ALA A 240 -32.05 -27.57 63.08
C ALA A 240 -31.63 -27.38 64.54
N HIS A 241 -32.56 -27.36 65.51
CA HIS A 241 -32.23 -27.12 66.92
C HIS A 241 -31.34 -28.22 67.49
N ALA A 242 -31.60 -29.50 67.15
CA ALA A 242 -30.77 -30.61 67.57
C ALA A 242 -29.30 -30.43 67.12
N HIS A 243 -29.10 -30.03 65.85
CA HIS A 243 -27.77 -29.77 65.33
C HIS A 243 -27.09 -28.58 66.02
N VAL A 244 -27.81 -27.48 66.25
CA VAL A 244 -27.27 -26.31 66.95
C VAL A 244 -26.87 -26.67 68.40
N LYS A 245 -27.70 -27.43 69.11
CA LYS A 245 -27.44 -27.84 70.49
C LYS A 245 -26.23 -28.76 70.62
N GLU A 246 -26.04 -29.67 69.68
CA GLU A 246 -24.95 -30.65 69.69
C GLU A 246 -23.63 -30.05 69.18
N PHE A 247 -23.67 -29.32 68.06
CA PHE A 247 -22.46 -28.90 67.33
C PHE A 247 -22.08 -27.42 67.53
N CYS A 248 -23.01 -26.53 67.89
CA CYS A 248 -22.74 -25.09 68.03
C CYS A 248 -22.58 -24.62 69.48
N ARG A 249 -23.00 -25.42 70.48
CA ARG A 249 -23.04 -25.02 71.89
C ARG A 249 -21.68 -24.60 72.48
N GLY A 250 -20.57 -25.13 71.95
CA GLY A 250 -19.21 -24.80 72.41
C GLY A 250 -18.65 -23.48 71.87
N LEU A 251 -19.39 -22.76 71.01
CA LEU A 251 -18.91 -21.52 70.40
C LEU A 251 -18.98 -20.33 71.37
N GLN A 252 -17.89 -19.57 71.45
CA GLN A 252 -17.83 -18.36 72.28
C GLN A 252 -18.81 -17.29 71.78
N GLY A 253 -19.79 -16.94 72.60
CA GLY A 253 -20.86 -15.98 72.25
C GLY A 253 -22.24 -16.61 72.08
N MET A 254 -22.41 -17.90 72.36
CA MET A 254 -23.73 -18.53 72.51
C MET A 254 -24.44 -18.03 73.76
N THR A 255 -25.74 -17.74 73.66
CA THR A 255 -26.61 -17.28 74.75
C THR A 255 -27.78 -18.25 74.90
N GLY A 256 -27.54 -19.38 75.58
CA GLY A 256 -28.53 -20.45 75.77
C GLY A 256 -28.31 -21.65 74.84
N GLU A 257 -29.36 -22.42 74.59
CA GLU A 257 -29.24 -23.69 73.86
C GLU A 257 -29.17 -23.53 72.34
N TYR A 258 -29.80 -22.49 71.78
CA TYR A 258 -29.93 -22.28 70.33
C TYR A 258 -29.81 -20.83 69.86
N HIS A 259 -29.62 -19.88 70.78
CA HIS A 259 -29.37 -18.48 70.46
C HIS A 259 -27.90 -18.11 70.66
N GLY A 260 -27.48 -17.03 70.00
CA GLY A 260 -26.24 -16.35 70.37
C GLY A 260 -26.13 -14.97 69.78
N LEU A 261 -25.01 -14.34 70.13
CA LEU A 261 -24.72 -12.97 69.77
C LEU A 261 -24.50 -12.80 68.27
N PHE A 262 -24.94 -11.66 67.74
CA PHE A 262 -24.76 -11.32 66.32
C PHE A 262 -23.28 -11.29 65.92
N GLU A 263 -22.40 -10.87 66.83
CA GLU A 263 -20.96 -10.84 66.64
C GLU A 263 -20.38 -12.25 66.43
N LEU A 264 -20.93 -13.27 67.09
CA LEU A 264 -20.54 -14.67 66.87
C LEU A 264 -20.95 -15.10 65.45
N PHE A 265 -22.18 -14.81 65.04
CA PHE A 265 -22.67 -15.09 63.68
C PHE A 265 -21.78 -14.42 62.63
N GLN A 266 -21.53 -13.11 62.76
CA GLN A 266 -20.67 -12.37 61.84
C GLN A 266 -19.25 -12.94 61.78
N ARG A 267 -18.66 -13.30 62.92
CA ARG A 267 -17.32 -13.89 62.99
C ARG A 267 -17.25 -15.20 62.24
N VAL A 268 -18.18 -16.13 62.51
CA VAL A 268 -18.20 -17.43 61.85
C VAL A 268 -18.44 -17.27 60.35
N GLN A 269 -19.39 -16.42 59.95
CA GLN A 269 -19.67 -16.21 58.54
C GLN A 269 -18.53 -15.51 57.81
N LYS A 270 -17.83 -14.57 58.45
CA LYS A 270 -16.59 -13.99 57.91
C LYS A 270 -15.54 -15.06 57.65
N THR A 271 -15.29 -15.94 58.62
CA THR A 271 -14.33 -17.05 58.46
C THR A 271 -14.75 -18.00 57.35
N ARG A 272 -16.05 -18.36 57.27
CA ARG A 272 -16.58 -19.23 56.20
C ARG A 272 -16.40 -18.61 54.83
N ARG A 273 -16.81 -17.36 54.65
CA ARG A 273 -16.69 -16.60 53.40
C ARG A 273 -15.23 -16.47 52.97
N LEU A 274 -14.34 -16.15 53.92
CA LEU A 274 -12.91 -16.05 53.65
C LEU A 274 -12.37 -17.39 53.12
N LYS A 275 -12.64 -18.50 53.81
CA LYS A 275 -12.23 -19.84 53.36
C LYS A 275 -12.77 -20.18 51.96
N ALA A 276 -14.04 -19.87 51.70
CA ALA A 276 -14.66 -20.15 50.40
C ALA A 276 -14.05 -19.32 49.28
N VAL A 277 -13.84 -18.02 49.50
CA VAL A 277 -13.19 -17.13 48.52
C VAL A 277 -11.74 -17.53 48.30
N THR A 278 -10.97 -17.81 49.36
CA THR A 278 -9.57 -18.27 49.24
C THR A 278 -9.48 -19.55 48.43
N ALA A 279 -10.27 -20.58 48.76
CA ALA A 279 -10.26 -21.84 48.01
C ALA A 279 -10.69 -21.68 46.54
N TYR A 280 -11.55 -20.69 46.25
CA TYR A 280 -11.95 -20.37 44.89
C TYR A 280 -10.84 -19.65 44.10
N LEU A 281 -10.20 -18.65 44.72
CA LEU A 281 -9.09 -17.92 44.12
C LEU A 281 -7.91 -18.86 43.86
N GLU A 282 -7.58 -19.76 44.79
CA GLU A 282 -6.54 -20.79 44.60
C GLU A 282 -6.85 -21.69 43.40
N ARG A 283 -8.12 -22.09 43.22
CA ARG A 283 -8.55 -22.86 42.05
C ARG A 283 -8.41 -22.07 40.76
N LEU A 284 -8.86 -20.82 40.74
CA LEU A 284 -8.73 -19.95 39.57
C LEU A 284 -7.26 -19.72 39.20
N GLU A 285 -6.37 -19.54 40.18
CA GLU A 285 -4.93 -19.42 39.93
C GLU A 285 -4.35 -20.67 39.26
N MET A 286 -4.81 -21.87 39.65
CA MET A 286 -4.39 -23.12 39.00
C MET A 286 -4.93 -23.23 37.57
N GLU A 287 -6.18 -22.83 37.34
CA GLU A 287 -6.80 -22.83 36.00
C GLU A 287 -6.10 -21.85 35.04
N VAL A 288 -5.70 -20.67 35.54
CA VAL A 288 -4.95 -19.69 34.74
C VAL A 288 -3.53 -20.18 34.44
N LYS A 289 -2.83 -20.77 35.42
CA LYS A 289 -1.45 -21.27 35.24
C LYS A 289 -1.35 -22.55 34.41
N GLY A 290 -2.42 -23.34 34.31
CA GLY A 290 -2.46 -24.58 33.54
C GLY A 290 -2.95 -24.44 32.10
N GLY A 291 -3.27 -23.21 31.66
CA GLY A 291 -3.78 -22.90 30.33
C GLY A 291 -2.78 -22.25 29.36
N ASP A 292 -1.54 -22.03 29.81
CA ASP A 292 -0.38 -21.67 28.97
C ASP A 292 0.37 -22.93 28.51
#